data_AF-A0A821HSD5-F1
#
_entry.id   AF-A0A821HSD5-F1
#
_cell.length_a   1.000
_cell.length_b   1.000
_cell.length_c   1.000
_cell.angle_alpha   90.00
_cell.angle_beta   90.00
_cell.angle_gamma   90.00
#
_symmetry.space_group_name_H-M   'P 1'
#
loop_
_entity.id
_entity.type
_entity.pdbx_description
1 polymer ?
#
loop_
_entity_poly.entity_id
_entity_poly.type
_entity_poly.pdbx_seq_one_letter_code
_entity_poly.pdbx_strand_id
1 'polypeptide(L)'
;WKNFFTGKGPFPYPQTGVAEETLQNIAVKTHQLPDGFVLHRGLTRIFEGRNKLIQAREVDWALAESMAIGSVLLDGHHVRLSGQDVERGTFSHRHHVLHDQEKDLVFHVPMNYLSPTQGHYTICNSSLSEFAALGFELGYSTTNPNSLVIWEAQFGDFANNAQCIIDQFVCSGQAKWVRQSGIVLLLPHGYEGQGPEHSSARLERFLQLCDEDEDRVTEIKERKHIQHTDLAMYQLDDTNWIV
;
A
#
# COMPACT_ATOMS: atom_id res chain seq x y z
N TRP A 1 -11.74 2.38 -18.59
CA TRP A 1 -11.25 3.75 -18.34
C TRP A 1 -10.88 4.48 -19.64
N LYS A 2 -11.86 4.83 -20.48
CA LYS A 2 -11.64 5.21 -21.91
C LYS A 2 -10.64 6.36 -22.14
N ASN A 3 -10.53 7.31 -21.21
CA ASN A 3 -9.65 8.47 -21.34
C ASN A 3 -8.49 8.49 -20.30
N PHE A 4 -8.36 7.46 -19.47
CA PHE A 4 -7.30 7.46 -18.44
C PHE A 4 -5.90 7.28 -19.04
N PHE A 5 -5.82 6.69 -20.23
CA PHE A 5 -4.57 6.46 -20.96
C PHE A 5 -4.41 7.39 -22.18
N THR A 6 -5.44 8.16 -22.55
CA THR A 6 -5.34 9.12 -23.66
C THR A 6 -4.42 10.27 -23.28
N GLY A 7 -3.34 10.47 -24.03
CA GLY A 7 -2.39 11.56 -23.82
C GLY A 7 -1.29 11.26 -22.79
N LYS A 8 -1.27 10.06 -22.18
CA LYS A 8 -0.11 9.59 -21.41
C LYS A 8 0.96 9.11 -22.40
N GLY A 9 1.99 9.93 -22.62
CA GLY A 9 3.15 9.55 -23.43
C GLY A 9 3.93 8.39 -22.78
N PRO A 10 4.87 7.75 -23.51
CA PRO A 10 5.64 6.60 -23.03
C PRO A 10 6.75 7.02 -22.06
N PHE A 11 6.49 7.95 -21.14
CA PHE A 11 7.39 8.13 -20.00
C PHE A 11 7.22 6.90 -19.13
N PRO A 12 8.26 6.05 -18.99
CA PRO A 12 8.12 4.78 -18.29
C PRO A 12 7.80 4.99 -16.81
N TYR A 13 8.11 6.17 -16.25
CA TYR A 13 7.89 6.50 -14.84
C TYR A 13 7.31 7.91 -14.68
N PRO A 14 6.13 8.08 -14.04
CA PRO A 14 5.67 9.40 -13.64
C PRO A 14 6.62 9.96 -12.56
N GLN A 15 6.79 11.28 -12.52
CA GLN A 15 7.54 11.92 -11.44
C GLN A 15 6.74 11.79 -10.14
N THR A 16 7.25 10.98 -9.20
CA THR A 16 6.62 10.72 -7.88
C THR A 16 7.26 11.50 -6.73
N GLY A 17 8.33 12.25 -7.02
CA GLY A 17 9.01 13.07 -6.02
C GLY A 17 8.10 14.16 -5.47
N VAL A 18 8.07 14.29 -4.15
CA VAL A 18 7.33 15.33 -3.42
C VAL A 18 8.30 16.24 -2.67
N ALA A 19 7.87 17.47 -2.38
CA ALA A 19 8.68 18.40 -1.60
C ALA A 19 8.91 17.85 -0.18
N GLU A 20 10.10 18.05 0.37
CA GLU A 20 10.44 17.62 1.73
C GLU A 20 9.50 18.22 2.78
N GLU A 21 9.06 19.46 2.58
CA GLU A 21 8.06 20.13 3.43
C GLU A 21 6.73 19.37 3.45
N THR A 22 6.29 18.81 2.32
CA THR A 22 5.09 17.97 2.25
C THR A 22 5.26 16.72 3.10
N LEU A 23 6.40 16.04 2.99
CA LEU A 23 6.72 14.85 3.77
C LEU A 23 6.74 15.16 5.28
N GLN A 24 7.39 16.25 5.67
CA GLN A 24 7.45 16.69 7.07
C GLN A 24 6.05 17.05 7.60
N ASN A 25 5.23 17.75 6.82
CA ASN A 25 3.86 18.08 7.21
C ASN A 25 3.01 16.82 7.43
N ILE A 26 3.06 15.85 6.51
CA ILE A 26 2.37 14.56 6.69
C ILE A 26 2.84 13.90 7.98
N ALA A 27 4.16 13.75 8.13
CA ALA A 27 4.78 13.10 9.27
C ALA A 27 4.42 13.74 10.61
N VAL A 28 4.34 15.07 10.69
CA VAL A 28 3.90 15.76 11.91
C VAL A 28 2.41 15.52 12.15
N LYS A 29 1.58 15.68 11.13
CA LYS A 29 0.12 15.54 11.26
C LYS A 29 -0.33 14.14 11.62
N THR A 30 0.35 13.09 11.15
CA THR A 30 0.02 11.70 11.48
C THR A 30 0.22 11.36 12.96
N HIS A 31 0.91 12.24 13.72
CA HIS A 31 1.14 12.10 15.16
C HIS A 31 0.44 13.17 16.01
N GLN A 32 -0.36 14.04 15.39
CA GLN A 32 -1.17 15.02 16.10
C GLN A 32 -2.40 14.37 16.73
N LEU A 33 -2.75 14.83 17.93
CA LEU A 33 -3.91 14.36 18.68
C LEU A 33 -4.90 15.51 18.88
N PRO A 34 -6.22 15.23 18.90
CA PRO A 34 -7.22 16.20 19.30
C PRO A 34 -7.04 16.64 20.76
N ASP A 35 -7.53 17.84 21.08
CA ASP A 35 -7.54 18.34 22.45
C ASP A 35 -8.31 17.39 23.38
N GLY A 36 -7.68 17.02 24.51
CA GLY A 36 -8.27 16.13 25.50
C GLY A 36 -8.38 14.66 25.07
N PHE A 37 -7.68 14.25 24.00
CA PHE A 37 -7.55 12.84 23.61
C PHE A 37 -6.50 12.12 24.47
N VAL A 38 -6.88 11.00 25.09
CA VAL A 38 -5.98 10.24 25.96
C VAL A 38 -5.36 9.07 25.20
N LEU A 39 -4.11 9.24 24.75
CA LEU A 39 -3.37 8.23 23.99
C LEU A 39 -2.82 7.11 24.89
N HIS A 40 -2.79 5.87 24.37
CA HIS A 40 -2.11 4.75 25.02
C HIS A 40 -0.61 5.06 25.22
N ARG A 41 -0.09 4.84 26.43
CA ARG A 41 1.30 5.19 26.82
C ARG A 41 2.36 4.57 25.91
N GLY A 42 2.12 3.36 25.39
CA GLY A 42 3.00 2.69 24.44
C GLY A 42 3.14 3.46 23.12
N LEU A 43 2.07 4.10 22.65
CA LEU A 43 2.07 4.88 21.41
C LEU A 43 2.79 6.22 21.56
N THR A 44 2.74 6.83 22.75
CA THR A 44 3.50 8.06 23.04
C THR A 44 4.99 7.87 22.73
N ARG A 45 5.58 6.75 23.17
CA ARG A 45 6.99 6.44 22.91
C ARG A 45 7.28 6.23 21.42
N ILE A 46 6.35 5.61 20.69
CA ILE A 46 6.48 5.41 19.24
C ILE A 46 6.47 6.76 18.52
N PHE A 47 5.55 7.65 18.89
CA PHE A 47 5.41 8.97 18.27
C PHE A 47 6.62 9.86 18.57
N GLU A 48 7.14 9.83 19.80
CA GLU A 48 8.40 10.48 20.16
C GLU A 48 9.59 9.94 19.36
N GLY A 49 9.64 8.62 19.14
CA GLY A 49 10.65 7.96 18.31
C GLY A 49 10.60 8.46 16.86
N ARG A 50 9.42 8.50 16.26
CA ARG A 50 9.23 9.01 14.89
C ARG A 50 9.56 10.48 14.75
N ASN A 51 9.23 11.30 15.75
CA ASN A 51 9.63 12.71 15.77
C ASN A 51 11.16 12.88 15.74
N LYS A 52 11.92 11.99 16.40
CA LYS A 52 13.38 11.99 16.33
C LYS A 52 13.89 11.57 14.95
N LEU A 53 13.29 10.56 14.32
CA LEU A 53 13.63 10.15 12.95
C LEU A 53 13.43 11.32 11.98
N ILE A 54 12.29 12.01 12.06
CA ILE A 54 11.98 13.19 11.23
C ILE A 54 13.04 14.28 11.40
N GLN A 55 13.44 14.60 12.65
CA GLN A 55 14.49 15.58 12.93
C GLN A 55 15.87 15.16 12.40
N ALA A 56 16.16 13.86 12.42
CA ALA A 56 17.39 13.29 11.87
C ALA A 56 17.37 13.16 10.33
N ARG A 57 16.24 13.49 9.67
CA ARG A 57 16.00 13.23 8.25
C ARG A 57 16.13 11.74 7.89
N GLU A 58 15.69 10.89 8.82
CA GLU A 58 15.60 9.44 8.66
C GLU A 58 14.11 9.04 8.63
N VAL A 59 13.82 7.91 7.97
CA VAL A 59 12.47 7.36 7.91
C VAL A 59 12.52 5.86 8.12
N ASP A 60 11.63 5.34 8.97
CA ASP A 60 11.35 3.92 9.05
C ASP A 60 10.25 3.54 8.03
N TRP A 61 9.97 2.24 7.90
CA TRP A 61 8.98 1.75 6.93
C TRP A 61 7.58 2.33 7.16
N ALA A 62 7.14 2.40 8.43
CA ALA A 62 5.80 2.88 8.76
C ALA A 62 5.62 4.38 8.47
N LEU A 63 6.66 5.16 8.72
CA LEU A 63 6.67 6.58 8.41
C LEU A 63 6.70 6.81 6.89
N ALA A 64 7.50 6.03 6.16
CA ALA A 64 7.54 6.08 4.70
C ALA A 64 6.20 5.69 4.07
N GLU A 65 5.53 4.65 4.58
CA GLU A 65 4.18 4.25 4.17
C GLU A 65 3.17 5.38 4.41
N SER A 66 3.21 5.99 5.60
CA SER A 66 2.35 7.13 5.95
C SER A 66 2.58 8.32 5.03
N MET A 67 3.84 8.62 4.70
CA MET A 67 4.22 9.69 3.78
C MET A 67 3.71 9.44 2.36
N ALA A 68 3.82 8.21 1.86
CA ALA A 68 3.34 7.84 0.52
C ALA A 68 1.80 7.87 0.43
N ILE A 69 1.10 7.32 1.42
CA ILE A 69 -0.37 7.41 1.50
C ILE A 69 -0.80 8.87 1.63
N GLY A 70 -0.14 9.63 2.50
CA GLY A 70 -0.43 11.03 2.73
C GLY A 70 -0.25 11.90 1.50
N SER A 71 0.77 11.67 0.68
CA SER A 71 0.96 12.43 -0.56
C SER A 71 -0.14 12.17 -1.58
N VAL A 72 -0.54 10.91 -1.76
CA VAL A 72 -1.67 10.52 -2.62
C VAL A 72 -2.97 11.17 -2.14
N LEU A 73 -3.20 11.24 -0.82
CA LEU A 73 -4.34 11.95 -0.25
C LEU A 73 -4.27 13.45 -0.52
N LEU A 74 -3.10 14.08 -0.40
CA LEU A 74 -2.93 15.51 -0.69
C LEU A 74 -3.16 15.85 -2.17
N ASP A 75 -2.91 14.91 -3.09
CA ASP A 75 -3.26 15.02 -4.51
C ASP A 75 -4.77 14.86 -4.79
N GLY A 76 -5.59 14.62 -3.75
CA GLY A 76 -7.04 14.52 -3.86
C GLY A 76 -7.53 13.10 -4.18
N HIS A 77 -6.64 12.11 -4.22
CA HIS A 77 -6.99 10.72 -4.52
C HIS A 77 -7.51 10.01 -3.27
N HIS A 78 -8.58 9.22 -3.44
CA HIS A 78 -9.10 8.37 -2.36
C HIS A 78 -8.15 7.21 -2.13
N VAL A 79 -7.77 6.99 -0.86
CA VAL A 79 -6.98 5.82 -0.47
C VAL A 79 -7.83 4.93 0.44
N ARG A 80 -7.96 3.66 0.06
CA ARG A 80 -8.64 2.61 0.82
C ARG A 80 -7.64 1.53 1.20
N LEU A 81 -7.52 1.25 2.50
CA LEU A 81 -6.69 0.18 3.06
C LEU A 81 -7.56 -0.74 3.91
N SER A 82 -7.60 -2.03 3.58
CA SER A 82 -8.30 -3.03 4.39
C SER A 82 -7.50 -4.30 4.56
N GLY A 83 -7.81 -5.04 5.62
CA GLY A 83 -7.14 -6.28 5.98
C GLY A 83 -7.28 -6.57 7.46
N GLN A 84 -6.74 -7.68 7.92
CA GLN A 84 -6.84 -8.06 9.33
C GLN A 84 -5.89 -7.19 10.17
N ASP A 85 -6.43 -6.53 11.20
CA ASP A 85 -5.70 -5.66 12.14
C ASP A 85 -4.94 -4.47 11.50
N VAL A 86 -5.24 -4.10 10.26
CA VAL A 86 -4.49 -3.08 9.49
C VAL A 86 -4.48 -1.72 10.16
N GLU A 87 -5.51 -1.37 10.93
CA GLU A 87 -5.62 -0.09 11.64
C GLU A 87 -4.45 0.17 12.60
N ARG A 88 -4.03 -0.88 13.30
CA ARG A 88 -2.83 -0.89 14.14
C ARG A 88 -1.60 -1.37 13.35
N GLY A 89 -1.81 -2.29 12.42
CA GLY A 89 -0.80 -3.15 11.82
C GLY A 89 -0.57 -4.39 12.66
N THR A 90 -0.46 -5.56 12.00
CA THR A 90 -0.13 -6.85 12.63
C THR A 90 1.11 -6.74 13.51
N PHE A 91 2.15 -6.09 13.00
CA PHE A 91 3.44 -5.88 13.67
C PHE A 91 3.45 -4.64 14.57
N SER A 92 2.28 -4.05 14.87
CA SER A 92 2.14 -2.81 15.65
C SER A 92 3.04 -1.69 15.14
N HIS A 93 3.15 -1.57 13.81
CA HIS A 93 3.98 -0.57 13.15
C HIS A 93 3.17 0.57 12.58
N ARG A 94 1.86 0.44 12.30
CA ARG A 94 1.12 1.44 11.52
C ARG A 94 0.46 2.51 12.37
N HIS A 95 -0.45 2.12 13.26
CA HIS A 95 -1.20 3.01 14.16
C HIS A 95 -1.92 4.17 13.46
N HIS A 96 -2.68 3.89 12.40
CA HIS A 96 -3.47 4.90 11.70
C HIS A 96 -4.81 5.21 12.39
N VAL A 97 -5.31 4.29 13.22
CA VAL A 97 -6.47 4.52 14.08
C VAL A 97 -6.01 4.49 15.54
N LEU A 98 -6.28 5.58 16.25
CA LEU A 98 -5.90 5.78 17.64
C LEU A 98 -7.17 5.70 18.49
N HIS A 99 -7.15 4.90 19.54
CA HIS A 99 -8.28 4.75 20.47
C HIS A 99 -8.01 5.51 21.77
N ASP A 100 -8.99 6.29 22.21
CA ASP A 100 -8.94 6.99 23.50
C ASP A 100 -8.96 5.97 24.66
N GLN A 101 -8.10 6.17 25.65
CA GLN A 101 -7.96 5.23 26.77
C GLN A 101 -8.98 5.42 27.88
N GLU A 102 -9.65 6.58 27.93
CA GLU A 102 -10.65 6.90 28.97
C GLU A 102 -12.08 6.88 28.43
N LYS A 103 -12.26 7.04 27.11
CA LYS A 103 -13.58 7.09 26.46
C LYS A 103 -13.73 5.93 25.47
N ASP A 104 -14.66 5.04 25.78
CA ASP A 104 -14.98 3.92 24.90
C ASP A 104 -15.55 4.40 23.54
N LEU A 105 -15.26 3.64 22.48
CA LEU A 105 -15.66 3.91 21.09
C LEU A 105 -15.20 5.27 20.51
N VAL A 106 -14.40 6.04 21.23
CA VAL A 106 -13.78 7.27 20.71
C VAL A 106 -12.46 6.90 20.05
N PHE A 107 -12.38 7.19 18.75
CA PHE A 107 -11.16 7.00 17.97
C PHE A 107 -10.83 8.23 17.12
N HIS A 108 -9.56 8.35 16.77
CA HIS A 108 -9.04 9.40 15.90
C HIS A 108 -8.21 8.78 14.78
N VAL A 109 -8.40 9.27 13.56
CA VAL A 109 -7.64 8.86 12.37
C VAL A 109 -6.88 10.08 11.86
N PRO A 110 -5.62 10.31 12.28
CA PRO A 110 -4.85 11.51 11.93
C PRO A 110 -4.76 11.77 10.42
N MET A 111 -4.69 10.69 9.63
CA MET A 111 -4.57 10.72 8.18
C MET A 111 -5.78 11.38 7.49
N ASN A 112 -6.92 11.55 8.16
CA ASN A 112 -8.09 12.29 7.65
C ASN A 112 -7.99 13.82 7.83
N TYR A 113 -6.91 14.34 8.43
CA TYR A 113 -6.76 15.76 8.79
C TYR A 113 -5.47 16.40 8.23
N LEU A 114 -4.92 15.84 7.15
CA LEU A 114 -3.77 16.35 6.41
C LEU A 114 -4.04 17.68 5.70
N SER A 115 -5.21 17.87 5.10
CA SER A 115 -5.63 19.12 4.43
C SER A 115 -7.16 19.18 4.28
N PRO A 116 -7.79 20.36 4.28
CA PRO A 116 -9.23 20.49 3.97
C PRO A 116 -9.62 20.00 2.56
N THR A 117 -8.67 19.93 1.63
CA THR A 117 -8.89 19.54 0.22
C THR A 117 -8.35 18.15 -0.10
N GLN A 118 -7.92 17.38 0.90
CA GLN A 118 -7.38 16.03 0.67
C GLN A 118 -8.46 15.08 0.13
N GLY A 119 -8.01 14.01 -0.51
CA GLY A 119 -8.82 12.83 -0.80
C GLY A 119 -9.24 12.11 0.49
N HIS A 120 -10.28 11.29 0.38
CA HIS A 120 -10.75 10.52 1.53
C HIS A 120 -9.74 9.44 1.91
N TYR A 121 -9.57 9.20 3.21
CA TYR A 121 -8.85 8.03 3.71
C TYR A 121 -9.82 7.06 4.37
N THR A 122 -9.87 5.83 3.86
CA THR A 122 -10.69 4.75 4.42
C THR A 122 -9.78 3.61 4.85
N ILE A 123 -9.61 3.43 6.15
CA ILE A 123 -8.94 2.28 6.73
C ILE A 123 -9.95 1.44 7.52
N CYS A 124 -9.91 0.12 7.38
CA CYS A 124 -10.78 -0.75 8.16
C CYS A 124 -10.15 -2.13 8.43
N ASN A 125 -10.27 -2.59 9.67
CA ASN A 125 -10.04 -3.99 10.00
C ASN A 125 -11.09 -4.87 9.31
N SER A 126 -10.65 -5.80 8.47
CA SER A 126 -11.52 -6.74 7.76
C SER A 126 -12.06 -7.81 8.70
N SER A 127 -13.10 -8.51 8.28
CA SER A 127 -13.43 -9.82 8.85
C SER A 127 -12.26 -10.79 8.66
N LEU A 128 -12.23 -11.86 9.47
CA LEU A 128 -11.26 -12.95 9.36
C LEU A 128 -11.56 -13.83 8.13
N SER A 129 -11.38 -13.25 6.94
CA SER A 129 -11.65 -13.90 5.64
C SER A 129 -10.80 -13.28 4.55
N GLU A 130 -9.90 -14.05 3.94
CA GLU A 130 -9.08 -13.56 2.82
C GLU A 130 -9.89 -13.52 1.53
N PHE A 131 -10.62 -14.60 1.22
CA PHE A 131 -11.39 -14.72 -0.03
C PHE A 131 -12.39 -13.57 -0.21
N ALA A 132 -13.23 -13.32 0.81
CA ALA A 132 -14.27 -12.32 0.73
C ALA A 132 -13.68 -10.90 0.78
N ALA A 133 -12.67 -10.66 1.62
CA ALA A 133 -12.03 -9.35 1.73
C ALA A 133 -11.32 -8.97 0.42
N LEU A 134 -10.45 -9.84 -0.12
CA LEU A 134 -9.74 -9.55 -1.37
C LEU A 134 -10.70 -9.42 -2.54
N GLY A 135 -11.73 -10.28 -2.63
CA GLY A 135 -12.76 -10.18 -3.67
C GLY A 135 -13.53 -8.87 -3.62
N PHE A 136 -13.83 -8.37 -2.42
CA PHE A 136 -14.46 -7.06 -2.23
C PHE A 136 -13.55 -5.91 -2.70
N GLU A 137 -12.29 -5.90 -2.26
CA GLU A 137 -11.34 -4.83 -2.64
C GLU A 137 -11.04 -4.84 -4.13
N LEU A 138 -10.97 -6.01 -4.77
CA LEU A 138 -10.86 -6.14 -6.21
C LEU A 138 -12.06 -5.45 -6.89
N GLY A 139 -13.29 -5.76 -6.48
CA GLY A 139 -14.49 -5.09 -6.99
C GLY A 139 -14.42 -3.57 -6.81
N TYR A 140 -14.00 -3.11 -5.64
CA TYR A 140 -13.82 -1.68 -5.34
C TYR A 140 -12.82 -1.01 -6.30
N SER A 141 -11.64 -1.62 -6.47
CA SER A 141 -10.55 -1.09 -7.32
C SER A 141 -10.93 -0.94 -8.80
N THR A 142 -11.85 -1.76 -9.31
CA THR A 142 -12.29 -1.66 -10.71
C THR A 142 -13.22 -0.47 -10.96
N THR A 143 -13.76 0.13 -9.90
CA THR A 143 -14.80 1.17 -10.00
C THR A 143 -14.21 2.55 -10.28
N ASN A 144 -13.10 2.91 -9.64
CA ASN A 144 -12.45 4.21 -9.82
C ASN A 144 -10.93 4.05 -10.06
N PRO A 145 -10.42 4.40 -11.26
CA PRO A 145 -8.98 4.30 -11.55
C PRO A 145 -8.11 5.30 -10.77
N ASN A 146 -8.72 6.33 -10.18
CA ASN A 146 -8.04 7.35 -9.40
C ASN A 146 -8.01 7.05 -7.89
N SER A 147 -8.50 5.88 -7.48
CA SER A 147 -8.45 5.42 -6.09
C SER A 147 -7.27 4.46 -5.91
N LEU A 148 -6.50 4.65 -4.84
CA LEU A 148 -5.52 3.67 -4.39
C LEU A 148 -6.24 2.67 -3.46
N VAL A 149 -6.36 1.43 -3.89
CA VAL A 149 -7.04 0.37 -3.13
C VAL A 149 -6.01 -0.68 -2.73
N ILE A 150 -5.87 -0.90 -1.43
CA ILE A 150 -4.85 -1.75 -0.82
C ILE A 150 -5.55 -2.81 0.04
N TRP A 151 -5.20 -4.06 -0.21
CA TRP A 151 -5.52 -5.18 0.67
C TRP A 151 -4.24 -5.70 1.33
N GLU A 152 -4.21 -5.77 2.66
CA GLU A 152 -3.08 -6.31 3.42
C GLU A 152 -3.45 -7.66 4.07
N ALA A 153 -2.66 -8.68 3.78
CA ALA A 153 -2.73 -9.95 4.49
C ALA A 153 -2.05 -9.82 5.87
N GLN A 154 -2.55 -10.52 6.89
CA GLN A 154 -1.90 -10.53 8.21
C GLN A 154 -0.47 -11.09 8.11
N PHE A 155 -0.34 -12.22 7.40
CA PHE A 155 0.90 -12.77 6.86
C PHE A 155 0.64 -13.20 5.42
N GLY A 156 1.63 -13.07 4.54
CA GLY A 156 1.48 -13.40 3.13
C GLY A 156 1.11 -14.88 2.89
N ASP A 157 1.45 -15.76 3.82
CA ASP A 157 1.14 -17.19 3.79
C ASP A 157 -0.37 -17.46 3.61
N PHE A 158 -1.23 -16.62 4.19
CA PHE A 158 -2.70 -16.76 4.14
C PHE A 158 -3.34 -16.28 2.83
N ALA A 159 -2.61 -15.60 1.95
CA ALA A 159 -3.16 -15.14 0.66
C ALA A 159 -3.63 -16.31 -0.23
N ASN A 160 -3.14 -17.53 0.02
CA ASN A 160 -3.61 -18.75 -0.64
C ASN A 160 -5.10 -19.06 -0.38
N ASN A 161 -5.69 -18.59 0.72
CA ASN A 161 -7.12 -18.73 0.99
C ASN A 161 -7.98 -17.92 0.00
N ALA A 162 -7.39 -16.93 -0.67
CA ALA A 162 -8.02 -16.12 -1.71
C ALA A 162 -7.55 -16.50 -3.13
N GLN A 163 -6.96 -17.68 -3.33
CA GLN A 163 -6.34 -18.06 -4.61
C GLN A 163 -7.28 -17.95 -5.80
N CYS A 164 -8.56 -18.28 -5.64
CA CYS A 164 -9.54 -18.14 -6.72
C CYS A 164 -9.69 -16.68 -7.19
N ILE A 165 -9.63 -15.71 -6.26
CA ILE A 165 -9.69 -14.29 -6.61
C ILE A 165 -8.41 -13.89 -7.36
N ILE A 166 -7.26 -14.36 -6.89
CA ILE A 166 -5.96 -14.09 -7.52
C ILE A 166 -5.93 -14.65 -8.95
N ASP A 167 -6.22 -15.95 -9.12
CA ASP A 167 -6.11 -16.67 -10.40
C ASP A 167 -7.15 -16.26 -11.43
N GLN A 168 -8.38 -15.97 -10.99
CA GLN A 168 -9.49 -15.77 -11.93
C GLN A 168 -9.73 -14.31 -12.28
N PHE A 169 -9.16 -13.38 -11.51
CA PHE A 169 -9.46 -11.97 -11.66
C PHE A 169 -8.28 -11.01 -11.48
N VAL A 170 -7.40 -11.20 -10.48
CA VAL A 170 -6.25 -10.29 -10.29
C VAL A 170 -5.24 -10.48 -11.42
N CYS A 171 -4.74 -11.71 -11.58
CA CYS A 171 -4.19 -12.14 -12.86
C CYS A 171 -5.37 -12.37 -13.83
N SER A 172 -5.19 -12.58 -15.11
CA SER A 172 -6.17 -12.89 -16.14
C SER A 172 -7.35 -11.91 -16.35
N GLY A 173 -7.69 -11.01 -15.42
CA GLY A 173 -8.89 -10.16 -15.52
C GLY A 173 -8.84 -9.20 -16.72
N GLN A 174 -7.66 -8.63 -16.98
CA GLN A 174 -7.44 -7.79 -18.15
C GLN A 174 -7.50 -8.62 -19.44
N ALA A 175 -6.81 -9.77 -19.49
CA ALA A 175 -6.78 -10.62 -20.68
C ALA A 175 -8.15 -11.21 -21.04
N LYS A 176 -8.91 -11.68 -20.04
CA LYS A 176 -10.21 -12.35 -20.24
C LYS A 176 -11.33 -11.37 -20.57
N TRP A 177 -11.34 -10.21 -19.92
CA TRP A 177 -12.52 -9.33 -19.94
C TRP A 177 -12.21 -7.87 -20.23
N VAL A 178 -10.96 -7.52 -20.53
CA VAL A 178 -10.52 -6.12 -20.69
C VAL A 178 -10.87 -5.30 -19.45
N ARG A 179 -10.81 -5.94 -18.28
CA ARG A 179 -11.07 -5.33 -16.98
C ARG A 179 -9.76 -5.12 -16.25
N GLN A 180 -9.40 -3.85 -16.13
CA GLN A 180 -8.21 -3.43 -15.41
C GLN A 180 -8.56 -3.17 -13.95
N SER A 181 -7.60 -3.46 -13.06
CA SER A 181 -7.65 -3.19 -11.63
C SER A 181 -6.32 -2.56 -11.22
N GLY A 182 -6.38 -1.58 -10.31
CA GLY A 182 -5.20 -1.00 -9.67
C GLY A 182 -5.04 -1.45 -8.22
N ILE A 183 -5.53 -2.66 -7.88
CA ILE A 183 -5.43 -3.18 -6.52
C ILE A 183 -3.97 -3.44 -6.15
N VAL A 184 -3.61 -3.10 -4.91
CA VAL A 184 -2.30 -3.39 -4.31
C VAL A 184 -2.48 -4.48 -3.25
N LEU A 185 -1.62 -5.50 -3.29
CA LEU A 185 -1.59 -6.58 -2.30
C LEU A 185 -0.33 -6.40 -1.43
N LEU A 186 -0.52 -6.10 -0.14
CA LEU A 186 0.58 -6.10 0.83
C LEU A 186 0.64 -7.48 1.49
N LEU A 187 1.72 -8.21 1.22
CA LEU A 187 1.92 -9.59 1.67
C LEU A 187 3.18 -9.68 2.53
N PRO A 188 3.07 -9.57 3.87
CA PRO A 188 4.21 -9.71 4.75
C PRO A 188 4.94 -11.04 4.52
N HIS A 189 6.25 -10.98 4.33
CA HIS A 189 7.10 -12.11 3.93
C HIS A 189 8.47 -12.00 4.59
N GLY A 190 9.01 -13.11 5.08
CA GLY A 190 10.36 -13.14 5.67
C GLY A 190 10.63 -14.40 6.48
N TYR A 191 11.83 -14.99 6.32
CA TYR A 191 12.24 -16.18 7.06
C TYR A 191 12.88 -15.80 8.41
N GLU A 192 12.05 -15.54 9.42
CA GLU A 192 12.47 -15.08 10.76
C GLU A 192 12.38 -16.16 11.85
N GLY A 193 12.14 -17.42 11.47
CA GLY A 193 12.03 -18.54 12.42
C GLY A 193 10.68 -18.65 13.14
N GLN A 194 9.64 -17.96 12.65
CA GLN A 194 8.27 -17.98 13.20
C GLN A 194 7.45 -19.22 12.77
N GLY A 195 8.03 -20.10 11.95
CA GLY A 195 7.40 -21.32 11.47
C GLY A 195 6.84 -21.23 10.05
N PRO A 196 6.32 -22.35 9.50
CA PRO A 196 6.02 -22.50 8.09
C PRO A 196 4.85 -21.65 7.57
N GLU A 197 3.97 -21.16 8.46
CA GLU A 197 2.78 -20.36 8.12
C GLU A 197 2.97 -18.86 8.43
N HIS A 198 4.21 -18.43 8.69
CA HIS A 198 4.59 -17.05 9.00
C HIS A 198 5.93 -16.71 8.32
N SER A 199 6.15 -17.23 7.11
CA SER A 199 7.43 -17.12 6.42
C SER A 199 7.29 -16.75 4.95
N SER A 200 6.38 -17.39 4.22
CA SER A 200 6.34 -17.35 2.76
C SER A 200 5.03 -16.81 2.22
N ALA A 201 5.10 -15.65 1.55
CA ALA A 201 4.02 -15.15 0.70
C ALA A 201 3.88 -15.92 -0.63
N ARG A 202 4.67 -16.99 -0.84
CA ARG A 202 4.66 -17.82 -2.06
C ARG A 202 4.96 -17.03 -3.32
N LEU A 203 6.03 -16.22 -3.28
CA LEU A 203 6.47 -15.36 -4.38
C LEU A 203 6.55 -16.14 -5.72
N GLU A 204 7.00 -17.39 -5.67
CA GLU A 204 7.09 -18.29 -6.83
C GLU A 204 5.76 -18.48 -7.56
N ARG A 205 4.64 -18.42 -6.85
CA ARG A 205 3.30 -18.54 -7.42
C ARG A 205 2.89 -17.27 -8.16
N PHE A 206 3.17 -16.10 -7.59
CA PHE A 206 2.92 -14.83 -8.27
C PHE A 206 3.75 -14.72 -9.54
N LEU A 207 5.03 -15.09 -9.49
CA LEU A 207 5.90 -15.13 -10.67
C LEU A 207 5.40 -16.09 -11.76
N GLN A 208 4.81 -17.24 -11.38
CA GLN A 208 4.22 -18.17 -12.34
C GLN A 208 2.95 -17.61 -13.02
N LEU A 209 2.25 -16.69 -12.36
CA LEU A 209 1.02 -16.06 -12.87
C LEU A 209 1.29 -14.81 -13.72
N CYS A 210 2.51 -14.28 -13.70
CA CYS A 210 2.91 -13.19 -14.58
C CYS A 210 3.09 -13.69 -16.02
N ASP A 211 2.63 -12.90 -16.99
CA ASP A 211 2.81 -13.14 -18.43
C ASP A 211 3.48 -11.92 -19.05
N GLU A 212 4.81 -11.87 -18.98
CA GLU A 212 5.62 -10.80 -19.56
C GLU A 212 5.90 -11.05 -21.04
N ASP A 213 5.82 -9.98 -21.83
CA ASP A 213 6.19 -10.00 -23.25
C ASP A 213 7.72 -10.10 -23.41
N GLU A 214 8.22 -11.25 -23.86
CA GLU A 214 9.65 -11.53 -24.06
C GLU A 214 10.32 -10.53 -25.02
N ASP A 215 9.56 -9.99 -25.98
CA ASP A 215 10.07 -9.01 -26.94
C ASP A 215 10.33 -7.63 -26.27
N ARG A 216 9.56 -7.26 -25.24
CA ARG A 216 9.78 -6.03 -24.44
C ARG A 216 11.06 -6.08 -23.59
N VAL A 217 11.37 -7.23 -23.01
CA VAL A 217 12.61 -7.45 -22.23
C VAL A 217 13.85 -7.27 -23.10
N THR A 218 13.73 -7.61 -24.39
CA THR A 218 14.82 -7.52 -25.36
C THR A 218 15.10 -6.07 -25.78
N GLU A 219 14.07 -5.24 -25.97
CA GLU A 219 14.23 -3.78 -26.22
C GLU A 219 14.96 -3.04 -25.09
N ILE A 220 14.77 -3.46 -23.84
CA ILE A 220 15.44 -2.86 -22.67
C ILE A 220 16.95 -3.17 -22.72
N LYS A 221 17.33 -4.42 -23.02
CA LYS A 221 18.73 -4.86 -23.11
C LYS A 221 19.52 -4.13 -24.21
N GLU A 222 18.87 -3.68 -25.28
CA GLU A 222 19.52 -2.95 -26.37
C GLU A 222 19.81 -1.47 -26.05
N ARG A 223 19.24 -0.92 -24.98
CA ARG A 223 19.52 0.44 -24.51
C ARG A 223 20.84 0.46 -23.72
N LYS A 224 21.94 0.83 -24.39
CA LYS A 224 23.34 0.84 -23.91
C LYS A 224 23.68 1.71 -22.67
N HIS A 225 22.71 2.20 -21.90
CA HIS A 225 22.93 3.15 -20.79
C HIS A 225 22.39 2.71 -19.43
N ILE A 226 22.12 1.41 -19.27
CA ILE A 226 21.52 0.87 -18.04
C ILE A 226 22.61 0.61 -16.99
N GLN A 227 22.53 1.30 -15.84
CA GLN A 227 23.39 1.06 -14.68
C GLN A 227 22.77 -0.01 -13.76
N HIS A 228 23.57 -0.65 -12.91
CA HIS A 228 23.10 -1.72 -12.00
C HIS A 228 21.93 -1.32 -11.07
N THR A 229 21.75 -0.02 -10.80
CA THR A 229 20.62 0.54 -10.05
C THR A 229 19.28 0.44 -10.79
N ASP A 230 19.31 0.29 -12.11
CA ASP A 230 18.11 0.19 -12.92
C ASP A 230 17.50 -1.21 -12.84
N LEU A 231 18.28 -2.26 -12.51
CA LEU A 231 17.77 -3.64 -12.45
C LEU A 231 16.73 -3.82 -11.32
N ALA A 232 16.93 -3.21 -10.16
CA ALA A 232 15.95 -3.22 -9.08
C ALA A 232 14.69 -2.40 -9.43
N MET A 233 14.85 -1.35 -10.23
CA MET A 233 13.75 -0.52 -10.74
C MET A 233 12.98 -1.21 -11.88
N TYR A 234 13.64 -2.03 -12.69
CA TYR A 234 13.01 -2.91 -13.68
C TYR A 234 12.33 -4.11 -13.00
N GLN A 235 12.91 -4.69 -11.95
CA GLN A 235 12.21 -5.70 -11.15
C GLN A 235 10.93 -5.15 -10.53
N LEU A 236 10.89 -3.86 -10.17
CA LEU A 236 9.67 -3.13 -9.77
C LEU A 236 8.71 -2.86 -10.94
N ASP A 237 9.20 -2.76 -12.18
CA ASP A 237 8.38 -2.65 -13.40
C ASP A 237 7.71 -4.01 -13.73
N ASP A 238 8.49 -5.09 -13.63
CA ASP A 238 8.16 -6.48 -13.95
C ASP A 238 7.24 -7.13 -12.90
N THR A 239 7.51 -6.91 -11.59
CA THR A 239 6.64 -7.42 -10.50
C THR A 239 5.24 -6.77 -10.47
N ASN A 240 4.99 -5.74 -11.27
CA ASN A 240 3.72 -5.02 -11.32
C ASN A 240 2.72 -5.54 -12.35
N TRP A 241 3.04 -6.59 -13.11
CA TRP A 241 2.10 -7.21 -14.05
C TRP A 241 1.82 -8.65 -13.68
N ILE A 242 0.99 -8.81 -12.65
CA ILE A 242 0.12 -9.98 -12.64
C ILE A 242 -0.94 -9.70 -13.72
N VAL A 243 -0.66 -10.10 -14.98
CA VAL A 243 -1.60 -9.96 -16.11
C VAL A 243 -2.83 -10.78 -15.86
#